data_AF-A0A4R8WD88-F1
#
_entry.id   AF-A0A4R8WD88-F1
#
_cell.length_a   1.000
_cell.length_b   1.000
_cell.length_c   1.000
_cell.angle_alpha   90.00
_cell.angle_beta   90.00
_cell.angle_gamma   90.00
#
_symmetry.space_group_name_H-M   'P 1'
#
loop_
_entity.id
_entity.type
_entity.pdbx_description
1 polymer ?
#
loop_
_entity_poly.entity_id
_entity_poly.type
_entity_poly.pdbx_seq_one_letter_code
_entity_poly.pdbx_strand_id
1 'polypeptide(L)'
;MSSPDQAPPPAPDDDDYSPERTLDELVQTDLIRHTDLIAADDRLIAQAQARRIEHLLDLQDWSERPQVASRLHGNPENIRTADHIAAAMTEDQARAAAHNRWDDHQVARRTIVSETACLTRVAERTIDRQLDEARFLCSYAPATFEAFSNGEISYRHATTLLDQLRTLPSDDHAAFEERYCRRRKASRWACSATGRGGCGRGCTRSRS
;
A
#
# COMPACT_ATOMS: atom_id res chain seq x y z
N MET A 1 -62.52 33.52 -60.98
CA MET A 1 -61.85 32.23 -60.72
C MET A 1 -60.46 32.54 -60.21
N SER A 2 -60.36 32.89 -58.93
CA SER A 2 -59.11 33.29 -58.28
C SER A 2 -58.43 32.03 -57.73
N SER A 3 -57.27 31.68 -58.26
CA SER A 3 -56.37 30.73 -57.59
C SER A 3 -55.63 31.47 -56.49
N PRO A 4 -55.60 30.97 -55.25
CA PRO A 4 -54.78 31.60 -54.23
C PRO A 4 -53.30 31.25 -54.47
N ASP A 5 -52.50 32.29 -54.35
CA ASP A 5 -51.04 32.32 -54.30
C ASP A 5 -50.54 31.35 -53.21
N GLN A 6 -49.87 30.28 -53.63
CA GLN A 6 -49.34 29.28 -52.72
C GLN A 6 -47.89 29.65 -52.42
N ALA A 7 -47.67 30.22 -51.22
CA ALA A 7 -46.35 30.55 -50.72
C ALA A 7 -45.42 29.31 -50.76
N PRO A 8 -44.14 29.47 -51.15
CA PRO A 8 -43.20 28.37 -51.15
C PRO A 8 -43.06 27.80 -49.73
N PRO A 9 -42.86 26.48 -49.57
CA PRO A 9 -42.64 25.89 -48.25
C PRO A 9 -41.43 26.55 -47.58
N PRO A 10 -41.48 26.81 -46.26
CA PRO A 10 -40.31 27.34 -45.56
C PRO A 10 -39.14 26.39 -45.79
N ALA A 11 -37.97 26.96 -46.09
CA ALA A 11 -36.73 26.20 -46.17
C ALA A 11 -36.56 25.42 -44.86
N PRO A 12 -36.03 24.18 -44.90
CA PRO A 12 -35.67 23.49 -43.67
C PRO A 12 -34.74 24.42 -42.90
N ASP A 13 -35.12 24.75 -41.66
CA ASP A 13 -34.24 25.41 -40.73
C ASP A 13 -33.00 24.52 -40.61
N ASP A 14 -31.91 24.94 -41.28
CA ASP A 14 -30.56 24.49 -40.97
C ASP A 14 -30.20 25.09 -39.60
N ASP A 15 -30.94 24.65 -38.57
CA ASP A 15 -30.46 24.71 -37.20
C ASP A 15 -29.23 23.81 -37.19
N ASP A 16 -28.07 24.47 -37.29
CA ASP A 16 -26.75 23.99 -36.94
C ASP A 16 -26.78 23.54 -35.46
N TYR A 17 -27.46 22.42 -35.20
CA TYR A 17 -27.47 21.72 -33.94
C TYR A 17 -26.12 21.02 -33.81
N SER A 18 -25.07 21.81 -33.56
CA SER A 18 -23.93 21.31 -32.82
C SER A 18 -24.45 20.99 -31.43
N PRO A 19 -24.50 19.70 -31.00
CA PRO A 19 -24.90 19.41 -29.64
C PRO A 19 -23.81 20.03 -28.76
N GLU A 20 -24.11 21.18 -28.16
CA GLU A 20 -23.43 21.59 -26.95
C GLU A 20 -23.46 20.35 -26.06
N ARG A 21 -22.29 19.76 -25.83
CA ARG A 21 -22.16 18.51 -25.05
C ARG A 21 -23.12 18.57 -23.89
N THR A 22 -24.00 17.59 -23.78
CA THR A 22 -25.05 17.64 -22.75
C THR A 22 -24.39 17.87 -21.39
N LEU A 23 -25.04 18.62 -20.50
CA LEU A 23 -24.49 18.91 -19.18
C LEU A 23 -24.01 17.62 -18.47
N ASP A 24 -24.72 16.51 -18.68
CA ASP A 24 -24.37 15.17 -18.18
C ASP A 24 -23.00 14.68 -18.71
N GLU A 25 -22.70 14.87 -19.99
CA GLU A 25 -21.39 14.50 -20.57
C GLU A 25 -20.25 15.36 -20.02
N LEU A 26 -20.50 16.66 -19.80
CA LEU A 26 -19.53 17.57 -19.20
C LEU A 26 -19.24 17.18 -17.74
N VAL A 27 -20.28 16.96 -16.95
CA VAL A 27 -20.16 16.50 -15.56
C VAL A 27 -19.43 15.16 -15.50
N GLN A 28 -19.75 14.21 -16.38
CA GLN A 28 -19.08 12.92 -16.41
C GLN A 28 -17.60 13.04 -16.79
N THR A 29 -17.27 13.91 -17.74
CA THR A 29 -15.88 14.21 -18.14
C THR A 29 -15.08 14.80 -16.96
N ASP A 30 -15.67 15.74 -16.24
CA ASP A 30 -15.03 16.39 -15.09
C ASP A 30 -14.89 15.42 -13.91
N LEU A 31 -15.87 14.55 -13.66
CA LEU A 31 -15.76 13.49 -12.66
C LEU A 31 -14.58 12.55 -12.95
N ILE A 32 -14.42 12.12 -14.20
CA ILE A 32 -13.27 11.29 -14.62
C ILE A 32 -11.97 12.06 -14.35
N ARG A 33 -11.88 13.33 -14.76
CA ARG A 33 -10.69 14.15 -14.52
C ARG A 33 -10.35 14.26 -13.04
N HIS A 34 -11.33 14.56 -12.18
CA HIS A 34 -11.12 14.68 -10.75
C HIS A 34 -10.68 13.37 -10.10
N THR A 35 -11.29 12.26 -10.49
CA THR A 35 -10.94 10.93 -9.97
C THR A 35 -9.58 10.45 -10.48
N ASP A 36 -9.19 10.79 -11.71
CA ASP A 36 -7.86 10.49 -12.25
C ASP A 36 -6.74 11.22 -11.51
N LEU A 37 -6.98 12.47 -11.09
CA LEU A 37 -6.04 13.23 -10.26
C LEU A 37 -5.82 12.55 -8.90
N ILE A 38 -6.91 12.17 -8.22
CA ILE A 38 -6.83 11.42 -6.95
C ILE A 38 -6.07 10.11 -7.14
N ALA A 39 -6.36 9.38 -8.21
CA ALA A 39 -5.68 8.12 -8.52
C ALA A 39 -4.20 8.29 -8.88
N ALA A 40 -3.79 9.48 -9.36
CA ALA A 40 -2.38 9.82 -9.59
C ALA A 40 -1.65 10.10 -8.28
N ASP A 41 -2.28 10.85 -7.36
CA ASP A 41 -1.73 11.11 -6.03
C ASP A 41 -1.60 9.82 -5.21
N ASP A 42 -2.61 8.93 -5.25
CA ASP A 42 -2.56 7.62 -4.59
C ASP A 42 -1.39 6.76 -5.09
N ARG A 43 -1.05 6.84 -6.38
CA ARG A 43 0.11 6.17 -6.98
C ARG A 43 1.42 6.74 -6.40
N LEU A 44 1.52 8.06 -6.29
CA LEU A 44 2.69 8.72 -5.70
C LEU A 44 2.84 8.37 -4.21
N ILE A 45 1.74 8.31 -3.47
CA ILE A 45 1.72 7.90 -2.06
C ILE A 45 2.21 6.45 -1.94
N ALA A 46 1.69 5.53 -2.75
CA ALA A 46 2.11 4.13 -2.72
C ALA A 46 3.61 3.98 -3.04
N GLN A 47 4.11 4.66 -4.07
CA GLN A 47 5.52 4.68 -4.42
C GLN A 47 6.41 5.25 -3.29
N ALA A 48 5.96 6.33 -2.63
CA ALA A 48 6.67 6.90 -1.50
C ALA A 48 6.70 5.96 -0.30
N GLN A 49 5.59 5.27 -0.03
CA GLN A 49 5.53 4.25 1.01
C GLN A 49 6.43 3.04 0.70
N ALA A 50 6.52 2.62 -0.57
CA ALA A 50 7.41 1.54 -1.00
C ALA A 50 8.88 1.89 -0.75
N ARG A 51 9.34 3.08 -1.16
CA ARG A 51 10.71 3.56 -0.86
C ARG A 51 10.98 3.62 0.65
N ARG A 52 9.99 4.05 1.43
CA ARG A 52 10.11 4.08 2.90
C ARG A 52 10.29 2.66 3.47
N ILE A 53 9.58 1.67 2.93
CA ILE A 53 9.71 0.27 3.35
C ILE A 53 11.10 -0.27 3.03
N GLU A 54 11.63 0.01 1.84
CA GLU A 54 13.00 -0.35 1.48
C GLU A 54 14.01 0.23 2.48
N HIS A 55 13.90 1.52 2.84
CA HIS A 55 14.75 2.11 3.86
C HIS A 55 14.60 1.49 5.26
N LEU A 56 13.40 1.04 5.63
CA LEU A 56 13.19 0.32 6.89
C LEU A 56 13.90 -1.04 6.89
N LEU A 57 13.87 -1.75 5.76
CA LEU A 57 14.56 -3.02 5.60
C LEU A 57 16.08 -2.84 5.60
N ASP A 58 16.58 -1.83 4.89
CA ASP A 58 18.00 -1.48 4.91
C ASP A 58 18.49 -1.13 6.33
N LEU A 59 17.68 -0.37 7.08
CA LEU A 59 17.96 -0.03 8.48
C LEU A 59 17.99 -1.29 9.35
N GLN A 60 17.03 -2.19 9.16
CA GLN A 60 16.98 -3.46 9.88
C GLN A 60 18.22 -4.31 9.59
N ASP A 61 18.53 -4.55 8.31
CA ASP A 61 19.68 -5.35 7.89
C ASP A 61 21.01 -4.72 8.34
N TRP A 62 21.11 -3.39 8.37
CA TRP A 62 22.27 -2.70 8.95
C TRP A 62 22.37 -2.95 10.46
N SER A 63 21.25 -2.86 11.19
CA SER A 63 21.21 -3.02 12.65
C SER A 63 21.50 -4.45 13.11
N GLU A 64 21.13 -5.44 12.30
CA GLU A 64 21.33 -6.87 12.59
C GLU A 64 22.78 -7.33 12.35
N ARG A 65 23.63 -6.50 11.74
CA ARG A 65 25.06 -6.83 11.60
C ARG A 65 25.67 -6.99 13.00
N PRO A 66 26.38 -8.10 13.30
CA PRO A 66 26.83 -8.39 14.67
C PRO A 66 27.60 -7.25 15.35
N GLN A 67 28.50 -6.59 14.61
CA GLN A 67 29.26 -5.45 15.13
C GLN A 67 28.41 -4.21 15.41
N VAL A 68 27.31 -4.02 14.68
CA VAL A 68 26.37 -2.90 14.88
C VAL A 68 25.46 -3.23 16.04
N ALA A 69 24.86 -4.41 16.05
CA ALA A 69 23.98 -4.87 17.13
C ALA A 69 24.68 -4.82 18.50
N SER A 70 25.92 -5.33 18.57
CA SER A 70 26.73 -5.27 19.79
C SER A 70 27.00 -3.83 20.25
N ARG A 71 27.26 -2.91 19.31
CA ARG A 71 27.48 -1.48 19.61
C ARG A 71 26.21 -0.74 20.02
N LEU A 72 25.05 -1.10 19.45
CA LEU A 72 23.74 -0.57 19.84
C LEU A 72 23.31 -1.09 21.21
N HIS A 73 23.71 -2.31 21.58
CA HIS A 73 23.53 -2.85 22.93
C HIS A 73 24.42 -2.09 23.94
N GLY A 74 25.64 -1.74 23.57
CA GLY A 74 26.48 -0.83 24.34
C GLY A 74 27.97 -1.04 24.12
N ASN A 75 28.78 -0.56 25.06
CA ASN A 75 30.21 -0.88 25.05
C ASN A 75 30.39 -2.37 25.39
N PRO A 76 31.07 -3.18 24.56
CA PRO A 76 31.28 -4.59 24.83
C PRO A 76 32.06 -4.86 26.14
N GLU A 77 32.85 -3.90 26.63
CA GLU A 77 33.46 -4.00 27.97
C GLU A 77 32.44 -3.87 29.10
N ASN A 78 31.41 -3.03 28.93
CA ASN A 78 30.32 -2.90 29.90
C ASN A 78 29.48 -4.18 29.90
N ILE A 79 29.26 -4.80 28.74
CA ILE A 79 28.57 -6.09 28.62
C ILE A 79 29.35 -7.18 29.36
N ARG A 80 30.67 -7.29 29.14
CA ARG A 80 31.54 -8.25 29.86
C ARG A 80 31.54 -8.00 31.37
N THR A 81 31.55 -6.73 31.78
CA THR A 81 31.49 -6.37 33.20
C THR A 81 30.15 -6.81 33.82
N ALA A 82 29.04 -6.60 33.11
CA ALA A 82 27.72 -7.07 33.54
C ALA A 82 27.67 -8.60 33.64
N ASP A 83 28.27 -9.32 32.68
CA ASP A 83 28.37 -10.79 32.71
C ASP A 83 29.21 -11.29 33.90
N HIS A 84 30.33 -10.63 34.19
CA HIS A 84 31.16 -10.94 35.35
C HIS A 84 30.42 -10.69 36.67
N ILE A 85 29.66 -9.59 36.78
CA ILE A 85 28.82 -9.31 37.94
C ILE A 85 27.75 -10.39 38.09
N ALA A 86 27.08 -10.79 37.00
CA ALA A 86 26.08 -11.84 37.00
C ALA A 86 26.63 -13.20 37.46
N ALA A 87 27.86 -13.53 37.09
CA ALA A 87 28.54 -14.76 37.53
C ALA A 87 28.86 -14.79 39.04
N ALA A 88 28.93 -13.62 39.69
CA ALA A 88 29.13 -13.50 41.13
C ALA A 88 27.81 -13.43 41.94
N MET A 89 26.65 -13.43 41.25
CA MET A 89 25.34 -13.36 41.90
C MET A 89 24.92 -14.71 42.51
N THR A 90 24.00 -14.68 43.48
CA THR A 90 23.34 -15.90 43.94
C THR A 90 22.50 -16.51 42.82
N GLU A 91 22.17 -17.79 42.92
CA GLU A 91 21.48 -18.52 41.83
C GLU A 91 20.11 -17.90 41.48
N ASP A 92 19.35 -17.44 42.48
CA ASP A 92 18.08 -16.74 42.26
C ASP A 92 18.26 -15.37 41.60
N GLN A 93 19.31 -14.64 41.99
CA GLN A 93 19.67 -13.35 41.41
C GLN A 93 20.16 -13.50 39.96
N ALA A 94 20.99 -14.51 39.68
CA ALA A 94 21.45 -14.83 38.34
C ALA A 94 20.29 -15.25 37.42
N ARG A 95 19.32 -16.03 37.94
CA ARG A 95 18.11 -16.42 37.18
C ARG A 95 17.23 -15.21 36.85
N ALA A 96 17.04 -14.29 37.80
CA ALA A 96 16.29 -13.05 37.57
C ALA A 96 17.01 -12.10 36.58
N ALA A 97 18.34 -12.00 36.66
CA ALA A 97 19.15 -11.19 35.75
C ALA A 97 19.15 -11.77 34.32
N ALA A 98 19.31 -13.09 34.18
CA ALA A 98 19.25 -13.78 32.89
C ALA A 98 17.88 -13.63 32.22
N HIS A 99 16.79 -13.67 32.98
CA HIS A 99 15.44 -13.48 32.46
C HIS A 99 15.21 -12.07 31.88
N ASN A 100 15.95 -11.06 32.38
CA ASN A 100 15.87 -9.68 31.91
C ASN A 100 16.97 -9.31 30.90
N ARG A 101 17.88 -10.21 30.55
CA ARG A 101 18.99 -9.93 29.65
C ARG A 101 18.51 -10.03 28.20
N TRP A 102 18.41 -8.89 27.52
CA TRP A 102 18.18 -8.85 26.08
C TRP A 102 19.45 -9.24 25.33
N ASP A 103 19.28 -9.95 24.22
CA ASP A 103 20.38 -10.20 23.28
C ASP A 103 20.66 -8.96 22.41
N ASP A 104 21.82 -8.94 21.77
CA ASP A 104 22.27 -7.80 20.95
C ASP A 104 21.26 -7.45 19.84
N HIS A 105 20.62 -8.45 19.22
CA HIS A 105 19.63 -8.23 18.16
C HIS A 105 18.34 -7.62 18.69
N GLN A 106 17.86 -8.06 19.85
CA GLN A 106 16.69 -7.47 20.51
C GLN A 106 16.93 -6.02 20.88
N VAL A 107 18.11 -5.70 21.42
CA VAL A 107 18.44 -4.31 21.74
C VAL A 107 18.52 -3.48 20.46
N ALA A 108 19.22 -3.96 19.43
CA ALA A 108 19.31 -3.30 18.13
C ALA A 108 17.93 -2.98 17.53
N ARG A 109 17.03 -3.98 17.48
CA ARG A 109 15.66 -3.82 16.96
C ARG A 109 14.89 -2.76 17.73
N ARG A 110 14.94 -2.78 19.06
CA ARG A 110 14.26 -1.78 19.91
C ARG A 110 14.83 -0.37 19.73
N THR A 111 16.15 -0.26 19.57
CA THR A 111 16.80 1.02 19.31
C THR A 111 16.34 1.62 17.98
N ILE A 112 16.41 0.87 16.88
CA ILE A 112 15.96 1.41 15.58
C ILE A 112 14.46 1.73 15.56
N VAL A 113 13.64 0.94 16.26
CA VAL A 113 12.19 1.17 16.37
C VAL A 113 11.92 2.47 17.11
N SER A 114 12.53 2.67 18.28
CA SER A 114 12.32 3.87 19.10
C SER A 114 12.83 5.14 18.42
N GLU A 115 14.02 5.10 17.82
CA GLU A 115 14.58 6.23 17.06
C GLU A 115 13.70 6.58 15.86
N THR A 116 13.30 5.58 15.06
CA THR A 116 12.45 5.80 13.89
C THR A 116 11.06 6.32 14.28
N ALA A 117 10.48 5.77 15.35
CA ALA A 117 9.20 6.21 15.90
C ALA A 117 9.26 7.68 16.34
N CYS A 118 10.32 8.06 17.06
CA CYS A 118 10.56 9.42 17.51
C CYS A 118 10.69 10.39 16.33
N LEU A 119 11.54 10.06 15.34
CA LEU A 119 11.78 10.89 14.15
C LEU A 119 10.53 11.05 13.28
N THR A 120 9.73 9.98 13.14
CA THR A 120 8.53 10.00 12.29
C THR A 120 7.25 10.41 13.03
N ARG A 121 7.32 10.59 14.37
CA ARG A 121 6.17 10.89 15.24
C ARG A 121 5.06 9.85 15.15
N VAL A 122 5.44 8.59 15.04
CA VAL A 122 4.55 7.44 14.97
C VAL A 122 4.78 6.57 16.21
N ALA A 123 3.77 5.82 16.65
CA ALA A 123 3.94 4.88 17.77
C ALA A 123 4.97 3.78 17.44
N GLU A 124 5.82 3.41 18.41
CA GLU A 124 6.81 2.32 18.27
C GLU A 124 6.19 1.03 17.76
N ARG A 125 5.04 0.63 18.32
CA ARG A 125 4.30 -0.57 17.91
C ARG A 125 3.90 -0.56 16.44
N THR A 126 3.72 0.62 15.84
CA THR A 126 3.42 0.77 14.42
C THR A 126 4.68 0.58 13.57
N ILE A 127 5.84 1.10 14.00
CA ILE A 127 7.11 0.90 13.31
C ILE A 127 7.53 -0.57 13.37
N ASP A 128 7.42 -1.19 14.55
CA ASP A 128 7.73 -2.61 14.77
C ASP A 128 6.89 -3.51 13.83
N ARG A 129 5.57 -3.27 13.79
CA ARG A 129 4.67 -3.96 12.86
C ARG A 129 5.05 -3.72 11.40
N GLN A 130 5.43 -2.49 11.03
CA GLN A 130 5.83 -2.17 9.65
C GLN A 130 7.10 -2.90 9.23
N LEU A 131 8.07 -3.07 10.13
CA LEU A 131 9.28 -3.87 9.87
C LEU A 131 8.91 -5.34 9.60
N ASP A 132 8.05 -5.92 10.44
CA ASP A 132 7.61 -7.31 10.27
C ASP A 132 6.80 -7.50 8.98
N GLU A 133 5.90 -6.56 8.67
CA GLU A 133 5.12 -6.58 7.43
C GLU A 133 6.00 -6.41 6.20
N ALA A 134 6.94 -5.47 6.24
CA ALA A 134 7.89 -5.24 5.17
C ALA A 134 8.70 -6.51 4.87
N ARG A 135 9.29 -7.13 5.90
CA ARG A 135 10.10 -8.34 5.75
C ARG A 135 9.27 -9.48 5.19
N PHE A 136 8.06 -9.67 5.70
CA PHE A 136 7.16 -10.72 5.21
C PHE A 136 6.74 -10.46 3.76
N LEU A 137 6.38 -9.22 3.42
CA LEU A 137 5.96 -8.82 2.06
C LEU A 137 7.06 -9.08 1.03
N CYS A 138 8.30 -8.65 1.32
CA CYS A 138 9.41 -8.85 0.40
C CYS A 138 9.83 -10.33 0.28
N SER A 139 9.65 -11.13 1.33
CA SER A 139 10.08 -12.53 1.34
C SER A 139 9.05 -13.50 0.75
N TYR A 140 7.77 -13.30 1.04
CA TYR A 140 6.69 -14.24 0.73
C TYR A 140 5.71 -13.73 -0.33
N ALA A 141 5.75 -12.44 -0.65
CA ALA A 141 4.84 -11.82 -1.62
C ALA A 141 5.55 -10.76 -2.52
N PRO A 142 6.60 -11.15 -3.26
CA PRO A 142 7.38 -10.24 -4.09
C PRO A 142 6.56 -9.64 -5.25
N ALA A 143 5.64 -10.37 -5.87
CA ALA A 143 4.81 -9.83 -6.96
C ALA A 143 3.81 -8.78 -6.45
N THR A 144 3.35 -8.92 -5.21
CA THR A 144 2.50 -7.96 -4.51
C THR A 144 3.31 -6.72 -4.17
N PHE A 145 4.54 -6.89 -3.69
CA PHE A 145 5.44 -5.76 -3.44
C PHE A 145 5.70 -4.97 -4.73
N GLU A 146 5.97 -5.64 -5.85
CA GLU A 146 6.16 -4.99 -7.15
C GLU A 146 4.92 -4.20 -7.61
N ALA A 147 3.73 -4.79 -7.49
CA ALA A 147 2.49 -4.08 -7.82
C ALA A 147 2.26 -2.86 -6.92
N PHE A 148 2.63 -2.96 -5.65
CA PHE A 148 2.56 -1.86 -4.69
C PHE A 148 3.59 -0.77 -4.99
N SER A 149 4.85 -1.13 -5.27
CA SER A 149 5.92 -0.19 -5.63
C SER A 149 5.64 0.54 -6.93
N ASN A 150 4.93 -0.09 -7.87
CA ASN A 150 4.46 0.55 -9.10
C ASN A 150 3.22 1.45 -8.90
N GLY A 151 2.63 1.46 -7.71
CA GLY A 151 1.40 2.20 -7.39
C GLY A 151 0.13 1.58 -7.97
N GLU A 152 0.18 0.33 -8.44
CA GLU A 152 -1.00 -0.38 -8.95
C GLU A 152 -1.98 -0.73 -7.82
N ILE A 153 -1.46 -0.92 -6.61
CA ILE A 153 -2.21 -1.17 -5.38
C ILE A 153 -1.68 -0.28 -4.25
N SER A 154 -2.52 0.04 -3.27
CA SER A 154 -2.11 0.79 -2.07
C SER A 154 -1.47 -0.14 -1.02
N TYR A 155 -0.74 0.44 -0.07
CA TYR A 155 -0.12 -0.35 1.02
C TYR A 155 -1.16 -1.16 1.82
N ARG A 156 -2.34 -0.58 2.09
CA ARG A 156 -3.43 -1.27 2.77
C ARG A 156 -3.87 -2.54 2.03
N HIS A 157 -3.90 -2.50 0.71
CA HIS A 157 -4.21 -3.67 -0.09
C HIS A 157 -3.11 -4.73 -0.03
N ALA A 158 -1.85 -4.33 0.05
CA ALA A 158 -0.74 -5.26 0.26
C ALA A 158 -0.85 -5.93 1.63
N THR A 159 -1.04 -5.15 2.72
CA THR A 159 -1.16 -5.71 4.08
C THR A 159 -2.38 -6.61 4.26
N THR A 160 -3.51 -6.33 3.61
CA THR A 160 -4.67 -7.25 3.61
C THR A 160 -4.33 -8.60 2.97
N LEU A 161 -3.52 -8.61 1.90
CA LEU A 161 -3.04 -9.86 1.32
C LEU A 161 -2.08 -10.58 2.29
N LEU A 162 -1.22 -9.85 2.98
CA LEU A 162 -0.32 -10.45 3.98
C LEU A 162 -1.08 -11.11 5.12
N ASP A 163 -2.13 -10.48 5.63
CA ASP A 163 -2.98 -11.06 6.68
C ASP A 163 -3.62 -12.37 6.21
N GLN A 164 -3.99 -12.46 4.94
CA GLN A 164 -4.48 -13.71 4.33
C GLN A 164 -3.37 -14.76 4.19
N LEU A 165 -2.20 -14.38 3.67
CA LEU A 165 -1.06 -15.29 3.53
C LEU A 165 -0.61 -15.89 4.87
N ARG A 166 -0.62 -15.11 5.95
CA ARG A 166 -0.25 -15.58 7.30
C ARG A 166 -1.14 -16.72 7.81
N THR A 167 -2.33 -16.89 7.24
CA THR A 167 -3.25 -18.00 7.58
C THR A 167 -3.05 -19.24 6.73
N LEU A 168 -2.20 -19.16 5.69
CA LEU A 168 -1.93 -20.25 4.76
C LEU A 168 -0.58 -20.93 5.08
N PRO A 169 -0.43 -22.23 4.81
CA PRO A 169 0.88 -22.89 4.77
C PRO A 169 1.80 -22.23 3.75
N SER A 170 3.11 -22.20 4.02
CA SER A 170 4.12 -21.55 3.17
C SER A 170 4.10 -22.02 1.72
N ASP A 171 3.82 -23.30 1.50
CA ASP A 171 3.86 -23.92 0.18
C ASP A 171 2.75 -23.38 -0.75
N ASP A 172 1.67 -22.83 -0.18
CA ASP A 172 0.54 -22.27 -0.91
C ASP A 172 0.67 -20.76 -1.20
N HIS A 173 1.68 -20.09 -0.63
CA HIS A 173 1.80 -18.62 -0.69
C HIS A 173 1.96 -18.11 -2.12
N ALA A 174 2.85 -18.73 -2.90
CA ALA A 174 3.14 -18.30 -4.27
C ALA A 174 1.91 -18.44 -5.20
N ALA A 175 1.19 -19.56 -5.11
CA ALA A 175 -0.01 -19.80 -5.91
C ALA A 175 -1.16 -18.85 -5.55
N PHE A 176 -1.28 -18.50 -4.26
CA PHE A 176 -2.25 -17.52 -3.80
C PHE A 176 -1.93 -16.12 -4.31
N GLU A 177 -0.67 -15.68 -4.19
CA GLU A 177 -0.20 -14.38 -4.66
C GLU A 177 -0.47 -14.18 -6.16
N GLU A 178 -0.07 -15.16 -6.99
CA GLU A 178 -0.23 -15.06 -8.44
C GLU A 178 -1.70 -14.85 -8.83
N ARG A 179 -2.62 -15.57 -8.14
CA ARG A 179 -4.06 -15.45 -8.37
C ARG A 179 -4.59 -14.07 -7.99
N TYR A 180 -4.11 -13.50 -6.87
CA TYR A 180 -4.49 -12.16 -6.44
C TYR A 180 -4.02 -11.09 -7.41
N CYS A 181 -2.74 -11.11 -7.78
CA CYS A 181 -2.14 -10.13 -8.70
C CYS A 181 -2.83 -10.16 -10.07
N ARG A 182 -3.09 -11.36 -10.62
CA ARG A 182 -3.83 -11.53 -11.87
C ARG A 182 -5.22 -10.89 -11.80
N ARG A 183 -5.98 -11.13 -10.73
CA ARG A 183 -7.32 -10.56 -10.53
C ARG A 183 -7.29 -9.03 -10.42
N ARG A 184 -6.35 -8.48 -9.66
CA ARG A 184 -6.21 -7.02 -9.48
C ARG A 184 -5.83 -6.32 -10.76
N LYS A 185 -4.84 -6.84 -11.49
CA LYS A 185 -4.47 -6.34 -12.82
C LYS A 185 -5.68 -6.37 -13.75
N ALA A 186 -6.42 -7.48 -13.83
CA ALA A 186 -7.64 -7.54 -14.65
C ALA A 186 -8.72 -6.51 -14.25
N SER A 187 -8.96 -6.29 -12.96
CA SER A 187 -9.97 -5.32 -12.49
C SER A 187 -9.61 -3.86 -12.76
N ARG A 188 -8.33 -3.49 -12.72
CA ARG A 188 -7.87 -2.12 -13.02
C ARG A 188 -8.00 -1.81 -14.52
N TRP A 189 -7.68 -2.78 -15.37
CA TRP A 189 -7.84 -2.67 -16.83
C TRP A 189 -9.31 -2.68 -17.27
N ALA A 190 -10.18 -3.37 -16.54
CA ALA A 190 -11.62 -3.30 -16.78
C ALA A 190 -12.16 -1.88 -16.52
N CYS A 191 -11.80 -1.25 -15.40
CA CYS A 191 -12.29 0.08 -15.03
C CYS A 191 -11.84 1.19 -16.00
N SER A 192 -10.60 1.12 -16.50
CA SER A 192 -10.11 2.08 -17.52
C SER A 192 -10.73 1.87 -18.90
N ALA A 193 -11.18 0.65 -19.23
CA ALA A 193 -11.88 0.35 -20.47
C ALA A 193 -13.36 0.81 -20.43
N THR A 194 -14.05 0.69 -19.29
CA THR A 194 -15.45 1.14 -19.15
C THR A 194 -15.60 2.66 -19.22
N GLY A 195 -14.56 3.44 -18.91
CA GLY A 195 -14.55 4.90 -19.04
C GLY A 195 -14.52 5.42 -20.49
N ARG A 196 -14.32 4.56 -21.50
CA ARG A 196 -14.33 4.93 -22.93
C ARG A 196 -15.60 4.53 -23.69
N GLY A 197 -16.55 3.87 -23.03
CA GLY A 197 -17.81 3.44 -23.66
C GLY A 197 -18.99 4.17 -23.04
N GLY A 198 -19.49 5.20 -23.71
CA GLY A 198 -20.76 5.84 -23.38
C GLY A 198 -21.86 4.78 -23.21
N CYS A 199 -22.31 4.60 -21.97
CA CYS A 199 -23.43 3.73 -21.63
C CYS A 199 -24.74 4.51 -21.81
N GLY A 200 -25.08 4.83 -23.06
CA GLY A 200 -26.44 5.12 -23.46
C GLY A 200 -27.19 3.80 -23.64
N ARG A 201 -27.78 3.26 -22.57
CA ARG A 201 -28.87 2.28 -22.64
C ARG A 201 -29.51 2.11 -21.26
N GLY A 202 -30.78 2.52 -21.18
CA GLY A 202 -31.55 2.62 -19.95
C GLY A 202 -31.71 1.30 -19.21
N CYS A 203 -31.41 1.33 -17.91
CA CYS A 203 -31.85 0.32 -16.97
C CYS A 203 -33.33 0.55 -16.63
N THR A 204 -34.24 -0.13 -17.34
CA THR A 204 -35.60 -0.36 -16.83
C THR A 204 -35.51 -1.33 -15.66
N ARG A 205 -35.54 -0.78 -14.42
CA ARG A 205 -35.79 -1.59 -13.23
C ARG A 205 -37.27 -2.00 -13.21
N SER A 206 -37.55 -3.22 -13.65
CA SER A 206 -38.77 -3.93 -13.29
C SER A 206 -38.74 -4.26 -11.80
N ARG A 207 -39.68 -3.67 -11.05
CA ARG A 207 -40.04 -4.14 -9.70
C ARG A 207 -40.85 -5.42 -9.83
N SER A 208 -40.48 -6.44 -9.07
CA SER A 208 -41.37 -7.51 -8.61
C SER A 208 -40.92 -7.89 -7.21
#